data_AF-A0A812UDJ9-F1
#
_entry.id   AF-A0A812UDJ9-F1
#
_cell.length_a   1.000
_cell.length_b   1.000
_cell.length_c   1.000
_cell.angle_alpha   90.00
_cell.angle_beta   90.00
_cell.angle_gamma   90.00
#
_symmetry.space_group_name_H-M   'P 1'
#
loop_
_entity.id
_entity.type
_entity.pdbx_description
1 polymer ?
#
loop_
_entity_poly.entity_id
_entity_poly.type
_entity_poly.pdbx_seq_one_letter_code
_entity_poly.pdbx_strand_id
1 'polypeptide(L)'
;MDPLDLVGSWASVMMDRASQCRTRWLQARNIQDDSVRTANLLVGTDCSGADAPMFALEGLNIRVKQMFACDVALHCLRFLDFRSVSRGQDPDLYSNMLKRDHESLKDINAYYCGFPCKPWSTLNNFSKYFESPDFLPFKEMITVMVTKRPGFAVFENVEGLLPFIEQVAWFFRDLKGYVVLYFRLCPTMLGHSVRRQRVYFVALRKDLLIVDDTQSLCQLGQEILRVMHRPLQATLLERLLRPGHPLLETYKEPKPKCPAPRPPKLKRRLVVKTTVEKWRCEHKRIREELRGQREAQCLDANTDGWSERAKDVLQLAWDRHRKSDMCIDVSQSIQRSKISFGGYIPCITPGACIYSVAANRVISSVEVMLLQGFPLHELEERVPVSCSALKKLAGNSMHVEAVGAASLVALSLLCVADLNRGFKGDSSECDEEEGVLLNMMDGAVVVPVSPELRPKIKESKNRVKSKKSKGRAAKAKAKAKAKAGAKAKAKARHKKIKRGSKSVQPKTLKTSKVWLKKKSQLKRSDSGWGRRMALHRAYSVY
;
A
#
# COMPACT_ATOMS: atom_id res chain seq x y z
N MET A 1 -30.79 -1.76 8.82
CA MET A 1 -29.69 -1.14 8.07
C MET A 1 -29.39 -1.96 6.84
N ASP A 2 -29.01 -1.27 5.77
CA ASP A 2 -28.21 -1.83 4.71
C ASP A 2 -26.74 -1.91 5.18
N PRO A 3 -25.96 -2.93 4.79
CA PRO A 3 -24.50 -2.94 4.97
C PRO A 3 -23.79 -1.67 4.50
N LEU A 4 -24.37 -0.96 3.54
CA LEU A 4 -23.85 0.30 3.01
C LEU A 4 -24.03 1.48 4.00
N ASP A 5 -25.13 1.55 4.75
CA ASP A 5 -25.38 2.57 5.80
C ASP A 5 -24.23 2.63 6.83
N LEU A 6 -23.61 1.48 7.09
CA LEU A 6 -22.53 1.30 8.06
C LEU A 6 -21.16 1.77 7.54
N VAL A 7 -21.02 2.05 6.23
CA VAL A 7 -19.76 2.42 5.56
C VAL A 7 -19.82 3.89 5.09
N GLY A 8 -20.33 4.77 5.95
CA GLY A 8 -20.35 6.22 5.74
C GLY A 8 -20.76 7.02 6.99
N SER A 9 -21.75 6.52 7.73
CA SER A 9 -22.30 7.11 8.98
C SER A 9 -21.30 7.27 10.15
N TRP A 10 -20.06 6.81 10.01
CA TRP A 10 -19.01 6.96 11.02
C TRP A 10 -18.44 8.38 11.11
N ALA A 11 -18.38 9.10 9.98
CA ALA A 11 -17.45 10.22 9.86
C ALA A 11 -17.93 11.50 10.53
N SER A 12 -19.22 11.81 10.44
CA SER A 12 -19.86 12.89 11.21
C SER A 12 -19.66 12.67 12.71
N VAL A 13 -20.09 11.50 13.22
CA VAL A 13 -19.98 11.12 14.64
C VAL A 13 -18.54 11.15 15.15
N MET A 14 -17.57 10.69 14.35
CA MET A 14 -16.15 10.73 14.70
C MET A 14 -15.62 12.16 14.78
N MET A 15 -15.91 12.98 13.75
CA MET A 15 -15.49 14.38 13.68
C MET A 15 -16.14 15.24 14.77
N ASP A 16 -17.43 15.04 15.07
CA ASP A 16 -18.15 15.78 16.11
C ASP A 16 -17.59 15.46 17.49
N ARG A 17 -17.35 14.18 17.81
CA ARG A 17 -16.75 13.80 19.09
C ARG A 17 -15.33 14.36 19.26
N ALA A 18 -14.50 14.27 18.23
CA ALA A 18 -13.15 14.83 18.25
C ALA A 18 -13.19 16.37 18.42
N SER A 19 -14.01 17.06 17.62
CA SER A 19 -14.21 18.51 17.70
C SER A 19 -14.70 18.95 19.08
N GLN A 20 -15.74 18.32 19.61
CA GLN A 20 -16.28 18.63 20.95
C GLN A 20 -15.29 18.34 22.08
N CYS A 21 -14.40 17.36 21.91
CA CYS A 21 -13.33 17.10 22.86
C CYS A 21 -12.29 18.22 22.82
N ARG A 22 -11.78 18.54 21.62
CA ARG A 22 -10.81 19.61 21.39
C ARG A 22 -11.32 20.97 21.86
N THR A 23 -12.53 21.38 21.46
CA THR A 23 -13.11 22.68 21.83
C THR A 23 -13.21 22.86 23.35
N ARG A 24 -13.67 21.85 24.09
CA ARG A 24 -13.71 21.91 25.57
C ARG A 24 -12.31 21.99 26.18
N TRP A 25 -11.34 21.25 25.62
CA TRP A 25 -9.96 21.23 26.10
C TRP A 25 -9.25 22.58 25.89
N LEU A 26 -9.49 23.24 24.74
CA LEU A 26 -9.03 24.58 24.41
C LEU A 26 -9.69 25.64 25.31
N GLN A 27 -11.02 25.59 25.46
CA GLN A 27 -11.79 26.49 26.33
C GLN A 27 -11.31 26.43 27.78
N ALA A 28 -11.03 25.23 28.30
CA ALA A 28 -10.48 25.04 29.65
C ALA A 28 -9.06 25.62 29.85
N ARG A 29 -8.38 26.05 28.77
CA ARG A 29 -7.07 26.71 28.77
C ARG A 29 -7.11 28.14 28.19
N ASN A 30 -8.31 28.67 27.90
CA ASN A 30 -8.53 29.95 27.22
C ASN A 30 -7.81 30.10 25.85
N ILE A 31 -7.57 28.99 25.15
CA ILE A 31 -6.95 29.00 23.82
C ILE A 31 -8.03 29.20 22.75
N GLN A 32 -7.81 30.11 21.81
CA GLN A 32 -8.69 30.38 20.67
C GLN A 32 -8.05 29.86 19.38
N ASP A 33 -8.76 29.02 18.63
CA ASP A 33 -8.34 28.53 17.31
C ASP A 33 -9.57 28.07 16.48
N ASP A 34 -9.37 27.96 15.18
CA ASP A 34 -10.32 27.41 14.20
C ASP A 34 -10.79 25.99 14.57
N SER A 35 -12.00 25.63 14.13
CA SER A 35 -12.46 24.23 14.21
C SER A 35 -11.66 23.34 13.26
N VAL A 36 -11.31 22.12 13.67
CA VAL A 36 -10.69 21.10 12.80
C VAL A 36 -11.49 20.80 11.51
N ARG A 37 -12.79 21.16 11.48
CA ARG A 37 -13.64 21.12 10.29
C ARG A 37 -13.29 22.16 9.22
N THR A 38 -12.66 23.29 9.57
CA THR A 38 -12.25 24.33 8.60
C THR A 38 -10.95 24.00 7.88
N ALA A 39 -10.19 23.02 8.36
CA ALA A 39 -8.87 22.66 7.84
C ALA A 39 -8.87 22.49 6.31
N ASN A 40 -7.89 23.13 5.66
CA ASN A 40 -7.71 23.14 4.21
C ASN A 40 -6.38 22.46 3.85
N LEU A 41 -6.45 21.23 3.34
CA LEU A 41 -5.30 20.33 3.24
C LEU A 41 -4.81 20.16 1.80
N LEU A 42 -3.57 20.56 1.58
CA LEU A 42 -2.76 20.24 0.41
C LEU A 42 -2.00 18.94 0.71
N VAL A 43 -2.45 17.83 0.13
CA VAL A 43 -2.03 16.48 0.53
C VAL A 43 -1.04 15.86 -0.45
N GLY A 44 0.06 15.32 0.08
CA GLY A 44 0.94 14.38 -0.62
C GLY A 44 0.77 12.96 -0.11
N THR A 45 0.76 11.95 -0.98
CA THR A 45 0.70 10.54 -0.58
C THR A 45 1.80 9.69 -1.20
N ASP A 46 2.41 8.82 -0.40
CA ASP A 46 3.43 7.87 -0.81
C ASP A 46 3.14 6.44 -0.32
N CYS A 47 3.55 5.44 -1.10
CA CYS A 47 3.09 4.06 -0.94
C CYS A 47 1.54 3.97 -0.86
N SER A 48 0.87 4.79 -1.68
CA SER A 48 -0.53 5.20 -1.50
C SER A 48 -1.53 4.04 -1.55
N GLY A 49 -1.23 2.96 -2.28
CA GLY A 49 -2.08 1.78 -2.37
C GLY A 49 -3.45 2.06 -2.98
N ALA A 50 -4.45 2.14 -2.11
CA ALA A 50 -5.85 2.44 -2.43
C ALA A 50 -6.30 3.83 -1.97
N ASP A 51 -5.36 4.71 -1.60
CA ASP A 51 -5.61 6.11 -1.24
C ASP A 51 -6.49 6.32 0.01
N ALA A 52 -6.39 5.40 0.99
CA ALA A 52 -7.14 5.44 2.25
C ALA A 52 -7.15 6.82 2.97
N PRO A 53 -6.04 7.60 3.01
CA PRO A 53 -6.08 8.94 3.62
C PRO A 53 -7.08 9.87 2.94
N MET A 54 -7.17 9.84 1.61
CA MET A 54 -8.05 10.73 0.85
C MET A 54 -9.52 10.38 1.10
N PHE A 55 -9.90 9.10 1.07
CA PHE A 55 -11.25 8.66 1.46
C PHE A 55 -11.59 9.04 2.90
N ALA A 56 -10.62 9.00 3.81
CA ALA A 56 -10.83 9.36 5.21
C ALA A 56 -11.07 10.86 5.39
N LEU A 57 -10.27 11.70 4.73
CA LEU A 57 -10.42 13.17 4.78
C LEU A 57 -11.70 13.63 4.07
N GLU A 58 -12.04 13.03 2.92
CA GLU A 58 -13.32 13.26 2.22
C GLU A 58 -14.52 12.89 3.09
N GLY A 59 -14.53 11.69 3.69
CA GLY A 59 -15.61 11.24 4.57
C GLY A 59 -15.77 12.14 5.81
N LEU A 60 -14.66 12.58 6.40
CA LEU A 60 -14.64 13.54 7.51
C LEU A 60 -15.11 14.96 7.14
N ASN A 61 -15.43 15.20 5.86
CA ASN A 61 -15.79 16.49 5.27
C ASN A 61 -14.73 17.58 5.52
N ILE A 62 -13.45 17.21 5.40
CA ILE A 62 -12.30 18.12 5.47
C ILE A 62 -11.98 18.60 4.05
N ARG A 63 -11.73 19.91 3.88
CA ARG A 63 -11.38 20.48 2.57
C ARG A 63 -10.01 19.94 2.15
N VAL A 64 -9.96 19.16 1.07
CA VAL A 64 -8.76 18.41 0.69
C VAL A 64 -8.48 18.49 -0.82
N LYS A 65 -7.22 18.78 -1.16
CA LYS A 65 -6.69 18.75 -2.52
C LYS A 65 -5.42 17.90 -2.54
N GLN A 66 -5.46 16.76 -3.22
CA GLN A 66 -4.26 15.97 -3.45
C GLN A 66 -3.36 16.68 -4.46
N MET A 67 -2.09 16.84 -4.11
CA MET A 67 -1.09 17.55 -4.90
C MET A 67 -0.22 16.55 -5.68
N PHE A 68 0.14 15.44 -5.04
CA PHE A 68 0.79 14.29 -5.66
C PHE A 68 0.39 12.98 -5.00
N ALA A 69 0.52 11.88 -5.74
CA ALA A 69 0.40 10.52 -5.22
C ALA A 69 1.45 9.61 -5.86
N CYS A 70 2.00 8.67 -5.08
CA CYS A 70 2.94 7.66 -5.59
C CYS A 70 2.58 6.24 -5.18
N ASP A 71 2.76 5.30 -6.11
CA ASP A 71 2.89 3.86 -5.84
C ASP A 71 3.73 3.19 -6.94
N VAL A 72 4.42 2.08 -6.60
CA VAL A 72 5.23 1.30 -7.56
C VAL A 72 4.40 0.25 -8.30
N ALA A 73 3.20 -0.07 -7.82
CA ALA A 73 2.34 -1.09 -8.39
C ALA A 73 1.31 -0.49 -9.37
N LEU A 74 1.33 -0.96 -10.63
CA LEU A 74 0.43 -0.49 -11.70
C LEU A 74 -1.07 -0.57 -11.36
N HIS A 75 -1.48 -1.46 -10.45
CA HIS A 75 -2.89 -1.56 -10.03
C HIS A 75 -3.27 -0.52 -8.97
N CYS A 76 -2.32 -0.02 -8.18
CA CYS A 76 -2.50 1.16 -7.34
C CYS A 76 -2.56 2.41 -8.21
N LEU A 77 -1.62 2.58 -9.16
CA LEU A 77 -1.61 3.72 -10.09
C LEU A 77 -2.92 3.87 -10.89
N ARG A 78 -3.51 2.76 -11.36
CA ARG A 78 -4.83 2.78 -12.02
C ARG A 78 -5.99 3.13 -11.09
N PHE A 79 -5.88 2.77 -9.81
CA PHE A 79 -6.88 3.10 -8.81
C PHE A 79 -6.79 4.59 -8.43
N LEU A 80 -5.57 5.13 -8.33
CA LEU A 80 -5.29 6.55 -8.10
C LEU A 80 -5.77 7.43 -9.26
N ASP A 81 -5.43 7.11 -10.51
CA ASP A 81 -5.90 7.84 -11.71
C ASP A 81 -7.43 7.85 -11.78
N PHE A 82 -8.08 6.69 -11.58
CA PHE A 82 -9.53 6.58 -11.49
C PHE A 82 -10.14 7.45 -10.38
N ARG A 83 -9.73 7.27 -9.12
CA ARG A 83 -10.29 8.02 -7.97
C ARG A 83 -10.01 9.53 -8.06
N SER A 84 -8.87 9.93 -8.63
CA SER A 84 -8.58 11.34 -8.89
C SER A 84 -9.58 11.94 -9.88
N VAL A 85 -9.76 11.29 -11.04
CA VAL A 85 -10.70 11.74 -12.09
C VAL A 85 -12.14 11.76 -11.58
N SER A 86 -12.60 10.70 -10.89
CA SER A 86 -13.95 10.63 -10.29
C SER A 86 -14.19 11.64 -9.16
N ARG A 87 -13.16 12.31 -8.65
CA ARG A 87 -13.26 13.38 -7.64
C ARG A 87 -12.86 14.76 -8.18
N GLY A 88 -12.65 14.90 -9.50
CA GLY A 88 -12.23 16.16 -10.12
C GLY A 88 -10.83 16.64 -9.71
N GLN A 89 -9.97 15.74 -9.22
CA GLN A 89 -8.60 16.04 -8.80
C GLN A 89 -7.59 15.63 -9.89
N ASP A 90 -6.51 16.40 -10.03
CA ASP A 90 -5.40 16.13 -10.97
C ASP A 90 -4.04 16.20 -10.21
N PRO A 91 -3.75 15.22 -9.32
CA PRO A 91 -2.49 15.14 -8.60
C PRO A 91 -1.37 14.61 -9.51
N ASP A 92 -0.12 14.96 -9.21
CA ASP A 92 1.02 14.38 -9.94
C ASP A 92 1.19 12.90 -9.57
N LEU A 93 0.96 12.00 -10.53
CA LEU A 93 1.04 10.56 -10.32
C LEU A 93 2.45 10.02 -10.61
N TYR A 94 3.18 9.69 -9.54
CA TYR A 94 4.53 9.13 -9.62
C TYR A 94 4.52 7.60 -9.53
N SER A 95 5.34 6.93 -10.36
CA SER A 95 5.47 5.46 -10.35
C SER A 95 6.65 4.94 -9.51
N ASN A 96 7.46 5.83 -8.91
CA ASN A 96 8.60 5.46 -8.09
C ASN A 96 9.16 6.65 -7.28
N MET A 97 8.96 6.66 -5.96
CA MET A 97 9.51 7.72 -5.09
C MET A 97 11.06 7.71 -5.05
N LEU A 98 11.71 6.55 -5.19
CA LEU A 98 13.19 6.40 -5.21
C LEU A 98 13.88 6.98 -6.47
N LYS A 99 13.17 7.76 -7.29
CA LYS A 99 13.60 8.22 -8.62
C LYS A 99 13.05 9.58 -9.06
N ARG A 100 12.02 10.10 -8.40
CA ARG A 100 11.54 11.47 -8.67
C ARG A 100 12.54 12.45 -8.06
N ASP A 101 12.52 13.66 -8.58
CA ASP A 101 13.11 14.78 -7.87
C ASP A 101 12.17 15.21 -6.72
N HIS A 102 12.75 15.68 -5.61
CA HIS A 102 12.02 16.13 -4.42
C HIS A 102 11.78 17.64 -4.41
N GLU A 103 12.59 18.42 -5.13
CA GLU A 103 12.42 19.87 -5.27
C GLU A 103 11.16 20.18 -6.09
N SER A 104 11.00 19.52 -7.25
CA SER A 104 9.85 19.62 -8.16
C SER A 104 8.54 18.98 -7.68
N LEU A 105 8.50 18.38 -6.49
CA LEU A 105 7.22 18.03 -5.86
C LEU A 105 6.42 19.31 -5.60
N LYS A 106 5.11 19.30 -5.83
CA LYS A 106 4.21 20.37 -5.37
C LYS A 106 4.23 20.46 -3.83
N ASP A 107 4.11 21.67 -3.30
CA ASP A 107 4.06 21.94 -1.86
C ASP A 107 2.77 21.39 -1.22
N ILE A 108 2.90 20.99 0.05
CA ILE A 108 1.89 20.27 0.84
C ILE A 108 1.91 20.74 2.29
N ASN A 109 0.77 20.73 2.98
CA ASN A 109 0.68 20.94 4.43
C ASN A 109 0.30 19.67 5.20
N ALA A 110 -0.09 18.60 4.51
CA ALA A 110 -0.33 17.27 5.07
C ALA A 110 0.32 16.16 4.22
N TYR A 111 0.94 15.17 4.85
CA TYR A 111 1.63 14.08 4.17
C TYR A 111 1.28 12.70 4.73
N TYR A 112 1.14 11.69 3.88
CA TYR A 112 0.77 10.33 4.29
C TYR A 112 1.68 9.27 3.66
N CYS A 113 2.22 8.36 4.48
CA CYS A 113 3.05 7.27 3.97
C CYS A 113 2.80 5.92 4.65
N GLY A 114 2.27 4.96 3.90
CA GLY A 114 2.15 3.55 4.30
C GLY A 114 3.41 2.76 3.96
N PHE A 115 4.56 3.15 4.52
CA PHE A 115 5.87 2.65 4.07
C PHE A 115 6.00 1.11 4.22
N PRO A 116 6.68 0.39 3.31
CA PRO A 116 6.45 -1.05 3.15
C PRO A 116 6.84 -1.88 4.38
N CYS A 117 5.85 -2.47 5.05
CA CYS A 117 6.03 -3.24 6.30
C CYS A 117 6.85 -4.54 6.19
N LYS A 118 7.33 -4.93 5.00
CA LYS A 118 8.05 -6.20 4.77
C LYS A 118 9.33 -6.38 5.62
N PRO A 119 10.10 -5.33 5.96
CA PRO A 119 11.26 -5.47 6.86
C PRO A 119 10.89 -5.84 8.30
N TRP A 120 9.66 -5.59 8.75
CA TRP A 120 9.26 -5.78 10.16
C TRP A 120 8.06 -6.72 10.34
N SER A 121 7.47 -7.21 9.25
CA SER A 121 6.35 -8.15 9.30
C SER A 121 6.78 -9.54 9.78
N THR A 122 6.14 -10.03 10.83
CA THR A 122 6.26 -11.41 11.34
C THR A 122 5.85 -12.49 10.32
N LEU A 123 5.18 -12.11 9.22
CA LEU A 123 4.91 -12.98 8.09
C LEU A 123 6.12 -13.17 7.15
N ASN A 124 7.22 -12.43 7.35
CA ASN A 124 8.45 -12.49 6.56
C ASN A 124 9.60 -13.15 7.34
N ASN A 125 9.61 -14.49 7.39
CA ASN A 125 10.67 -15.32 7.98
C ASN A 125 12.09 -15.13 7.38
N PHE A 126 12.26 -14.27 6.36
CA PHE A 126 13.53 -13.98 5.69
C PHE A 126 13.85 -12.47 5.67
N SER A 127 13.35 -11.74 6.67
CA SER A 127 13.62 -10.30 6.76
C SER A 127 15.11 -9.99 6.91
N LYS A 128 15.48 -8.80 6.45
CA LYS A 128 16.80 -8.17 6.64
C LYS A 128 16.70 -6.83 7.37
N TYR A 129 15.51 -6.47 7.87
CA TYR A 129 15.26 -5.20 8.53
C TYR A 129 15.82 -4.02 7.68
N PHE A 130 16.66 -3.18 8.26
CA PHE A 130 17.31 -2.02 7.63
C PHE A 130 18.25 -2.34 6.44
N GLU A 131 18.65 -3.61 6.23
CA GLU A 131 19.37 -4.06 5.03
C GLU A 131 18.45 -4.41 3.85
N SER A 132 17.11 -4.36 4.02
CA SER A 132 16.17 -4.67 2.94
C SER A 132 16.06 -3.52 1.93
N PRO A 133 16.01 -3.78 0.61
CA PRO A 133 15.59 -2.77 -0.38
C PRO A 133 14.18 -2.21 -0.11
N ASP A 134 13.32 -2.96 0.58
CA ASP A 134 12.00 -2.49 1.03
C ASP A 134 12.07 -1.41 2.13
N PHE A 135 13.25 -1.15 2.72
CA PHE A 135 13.47 -0.04 3.66
C PHE A 135 13.72 1.31 2.94
N LEU A 136 14.14 1.31 1.68
CA LEU A 136 14.46 2.56 0.96
C LEU A 136 13.29 3.57 0.91
N PRO A 137 12.01 3.18 0.72
CA PRO A 137 10.89 4.12 0.78
C PRO A 137 10.74 4.88 2.11
N PHE A 138 11.16 4.29 3.24
CA PHE A 138 11.18 5.00 4.52
C PHE A 138 12.23 6.13 4.52
N LYS A 139 13.36 5.98 3.80
CA LYS A 139 14.32 7.07 3.64
C LYS A 139 13.77 8.21 2.79
N GLU A 140 13.20 7.91 1.62
CA GLU A 140 12.61 8.96 0.78
C GLU A 140 11.43 9.65 1.48
N MET A 141 10.71 8.94 2.38
CA MET A 141 9.70 9.55 3.26
C MET A 141 10.29 10.59 4.21
N ILE A 142 11.47 10.35 4.81
CA ILE A 142 12.21 11.37 5.58
C ILE A 142 12.65 12.51 4.66
N THR A 143 13.14 12.21 3.44
CA THR A 143 13.50 13.25 2.45
C THR A 143 12.33 14.16 2.10
N VAL A 144 11.12 13.63 1.85
CA VAL A 144 9.91 14.43 1.63
C VAL A 144 9.60 15.33 2.83
N MET A 145 9.68 14.81 4.05
CA MET A 145 9.43 15.61 5.26
C MET A 145 10.42 16.77 5.42
N VAL A 146 11.71 16.50 5.22
CA VAL A 146 12.78 17.52 5.33
C VAL A 146 12.66 18.55 4.21
N THR A 147 12.40 18.14 2.96
CA THR A 147 12.32 19.05 1.80
C THR A 147 11.03 19.86 1.75
N LYS A 148 9.88 19.33 2.20
CA LYS A 148 8.57 19.99 2.06
C LYS A 148 7.93 20.49 3.35
N ARG A 149 8.50 20.16 4.51
CA ARG A 149 8.10 20.61 5.87
C ARG A 149 6.57 20.78 6.07
N PRO A 150 5.74 19.75 5.79
CA PRO A 150 4.29 19.82 5.95
C PRO A 150 3.90 20.04 7.42
N GLY A 151 2.81 20.76 7.70
CA GLY A 151 2.37 21.02 9.07
C GLY A 151 2.11 19.76 9.90
N PHE A 152 1.65 18.68 9.25
CA PHE A 152 1.73 17.33 9.83
C PHE A 152 1.98 16.22 8.79
N ALA A 153 2.33 15.05 9.29
CA ALA A 153 2.30 13.81 8.52
C ALA A 153 1.80 12.61 9.34
N VAL A 154 1.21 11.64 8.66
CA VAL A 154 0.75 10.37 9.26
C VAL A 154 1.40 9.17 8.56
N PHE A 155 2.09 8.32 9.33
CA PHE A 155 2.72 7.09 8.84
C PHE A 155 2.10 5.84 9.48
N GLU A 156 1.99 4.73 8.72
CA GLU A 156 1.50 3.44 9.23
C GLU A 156 2.60 2.37 9.18
N ASN A 157 2.70 1.53 10.22
CA ASN A 157 3.36 0.24 10.08
C ASN A 157 2.82 -0.88 10.98
N VAL A 158 3.31 -2.10 10.74
CA VAL A 158 2.97 -3.26 11.57
C VAL A 158 3.63 -3.19 12.94
N GLU A 159 2.97 -3.79 13.93
CA GLU A 159 3.43 -3.87 15.33
C GLU A 159 4.83 -4.50 15.51
N GLY A 160 5.27 -5.35 14.56
CA GLY A 160 6.64 -5.87 14.53
C GLY A 160 7.74 -4.84 14.26
N LEU A 161 7.38 -3.57 14.02
CA LEU A 161 8.31 -2.43 14.01
C LEU A 161 8.73 -2.00 15.43
N LEU A 162 7.89 -2.21 16.45
CA LEU A 162 8.12 -1.69 17.81
C LEU A 162 9.42 -2.21 18.49
N PRO A 163 9.88 -3.45 18.28
CA PRO A 163 11.21 -3.89 18.75
C PRO A 163 12.39 -3.17 18.09
N PHE A 164 12.14 -2.22 17.17
CA PHE A 164 13.13 -1.40 16.50
C PHE A 164 12.87 0.11 16.66
N ILE A 165 12.07 0.51 17.65
CA ILE A 165 11.59 1.90 17.81
C ILE A 165 12.72 2.90 18.08
N GLU A 166 13.77 2.50 18.81
CA GLU A 166 14.98 3.31 19.07
C GLU A 166 15.80 3.55 17.79
N GLN A 167 15.84 2.57 16.88
CA GLN A 167 16.48 2.71 15.58
C GLN A 167 15.60 3.51 14.60
N VAL A 168 14.29 3.57 14.80
CA VAL A 168 13.38 4.51 14.08
C VAL A 168 13.58 5.93 14.60
N ALA A 169 13.65 6.13 15.92
CA ALA A 169 13.93 7.41 16.56
C ALA A 169 15.23 8.04 16.00
N TRP A 170 16.27 7.23 15.78
CA TRP A 170 17.52 7.69 15.16
C TRP A 170 17.32 8.39 13.80
N PHE A 171 16.39 7.92 12.95
CA PHE A 171 16.07 8.60 11.68
C PHE A 171 15.08 9.75 11.85
N PHE A 172 14.31 9.79 12.93
CA PHE A 172 13.38 10.90 13.19
C PHE A 172 14.07 12.13 13.77
N ARG A 173 15.31 12.01 14.27
CA ARG A 173 16.19 13.16 14.59
C ARG A 173 16.35 14.11 13.40
N ASP A 174 16.44 13.57 12.19
CA ASP A 174 16.52 14.33 10.92
C ASP A 174 15.27 15.20 10.67
N LEU A 175 14.13 14.91 11.31
CA LEU A 175 12.89 15.68 11.24
C LEU A 175 12.97 16.91 12.17
N LYS A 176 13.93 17.80 11.90
CA LYS A 176 14.14 19.01 12.71
C LYS A 176 12.88 19.86 12.81
N GLY A 177 12.60 20.41 13.99
CA GLY A 177 11.38 21.16 14.26
C GLY A 177 10.08 20.34 14.27
N TYR A 178 10.16 19.02 14.46
CA TYR A 178 8.97 18.16 14.67
C TYR A 178 8.95 17.52 16.05
N VAL A 179 7.72 17.30 16.55
CA VAL A 179 7.42 16.25 17.53
C VAL A 179 6.66 15.13 16.83
N VAL A 180 7.04 13.88 17.05
CA VAL A 180 6.41 12.71 16.45
C VAL A 180 5.79 11.87 17.56
N LEU A 181 4.46 11.82 17.60
CA LEU A 181 3.71 10.96 18.50
C LEU A 181 3.52 9.59 17.84
N TYR A 182 3.74 8.49 18.56
CA TYR A 182 3.35 7.16 18.08
C TYR A 182 2.38 6.47 19.02
N PHE A 183 1.46 5.69 18.45
CA PHE A 183 0.46 4.92 19.19
C PHE A 183 0.02 3.65 18.45
N ARG A 184 -0.62 2.74 19.18
CA ARG A 184 -1.24 1.53 18.62
C ARG A 184 -2.71 1.78 18.31
N LEU A 185 -3.17 1.40 17.13
CA LEU A 185 -4.59 1.46 16.74
C LEU A 185 -5.00 0.22 15.93
N CYS A 186 -6.20 -0.26 16.17
CA CYS A 186 -6.85 -1.34 15.43
C CYS A 186 -8.28 -0.92 15.07
N PRO A 187 -8.80 -1.17 13.85
CA PRO A 187 -10.16 -0.80 13.47
C PRO A 187 -11.26 -1.36 14.37
N THR A 188 -11.00 -2.44 15.11
CA THR A 188 -11.90 -2.98 16.14
C THR A 188 -12.20 -1.99 17.28
N MET A 189 -11.26 -1.08 17.58
CA MET A 189 -11.45 0.02 18.54
C MET A 189 -12.38 1.11 18.02
N LEU A 190 -12.59 1.17 16.70
CA LEU A 190 -13.50 2.09 16.01
C LEU A 190 -14.79 1.36 15.57
N GLY A 191 -15.02 0.13 16.05
CA GLY A 191 -16.25 -0.62 15.84
C GLY A 191 -16.31 -1.45 14.55
N HIS A 192 -15.16 -1.81 13.97
CA HIS A 192 -15.07 -2.66 12.76
C HIS A 192 -14.75 -4.11 13.05
N SER A 193 -15.17 -4.99 12.15
CA SER A 193 -14.83 -6.42 12.19
C SER A 193 -13.35 -6.73 11.96
N VAL A 194 -12.54 -5.84 11.36
CA VAL A 194 -11.18 -6.21 10.91
C VAL A 194 -10.13 -6.06 12.01
N ARG A 195 -9.55 -7.19 12.42
CA ARG A 195 -8.40 -7.25 13.36
C ARG A 195 -7.08 -6.85 12.67
N ARG A 196 -6.98 -5.57 12.26
CA ARG A 196 -5.79 -4.94 11.64
C ARG A 196 -5.04 -4.06 12.65
N GLN A 197 -4.44 -4.66 13.68
CA GLN A 197 -3.56 -3.95 14.61
C GLN A 197 -2.38 -3.30 13.86
N ARG A 198 -2.12 -2.02 14.13
CA ARG A 198 -1.04 -1.21 13.57
C ARG A 198 -0.43 -0.27 14.60
N VAL A 199 0.73 0.27 14.23
CA VAL A 199 1.37 1.44 14.82
C VAL A 199 1.13 2.59 13.86
N TYR A 200 0.64 3.71 14.39
CA TYR A 200 0.59 4.98 13.68
C TYR A 200 1.63 5.91 14.27
N PHE A 201 2.22 6.73 13.40
CA PHE A 201 3.08 7.85 13.76
C PHE A 201 2.42 9.13 13.25
N VAL A 202 2.32 10.14 14.08
CA VAL A 202 1.79 11.46 13.78
C VAL A 202 2.91 12.46 14.04
N ALA A 203 3.53 12.93 12.96
CA ALA A 203 4.55 13.98 13.01
C ALA A 203 3.86 15.35 12.93
N LEU A 204 4.17 16.23 13.87
CA LEU A 204 3.60 17.57 14.04
C LEU A 204 4.73 18.59 14.00
N ARG A 205 4.60 19.65 13.20
CA ARG A 205 5.60 20.72 13.14
C ARG A 205 5.44 21.64 14.35
N LYS A 206 6.54 21.93 15.06
CA LYS A 206 6.50 22.57 16.40
C LYS A 206 5.88 23.97 16.38
N ASP A 207 6.19 24.76 15.36
CA ASP A 207 5.66 26.12 15.11
C ASP A 207 4.15 26.18 14.81
N LEU A 208 3.47 25.03 14.77
CA LEU A 208 2.03 24.92 14.57
C LEU A 208 1.33 24.22 15.75
N LEU A 209 2.00 23.88 16.85
CA LEU A 209 1.36 23.23 17.99
C LEU A 209 0.42 24.21 18.74
N ILE A 210 -0.65 23.70 19.36
CA ILE A 210 -1.51 24.53 20.24
C ILE A 210 -0.93 24.73 21.65
N VAL A 211 0.04 23.89 22.04
CA VAL A 211 0.82 23.95 23.29
C VAL A 211 2.17 23.30 23.07
N ASP A 212 3.22 23.81 23.69
CA ASP A 212 4.58 23.28 23.54
C ASP A 212 4.86 22.08 24.45
N ASP A 213 4.07 21.90 25.52
CA ASP A 213 4.33 20.88 26.54
C ASP A 213 3.89 19.47 26.08
N THR A 214 4.83 18.52 26.15
CA THR A 214 4.64 17.17 25.62
C THR A 214 3.59 16.36 26.38
N GLN A 215 3.33 16.70 27.65
CA GLN A 215 2.35 16.02 28.49
C GLN A 215 0.92 16.37 28.07
N SER A 216 0.61 17.65 27.87
CA SER A 216 -0.67 18.14 27.33
C SER A 216 -0.94 17.62 25.92
N LEU A 217 0.09 17.58 25.05
CA LEU A 217 -0.04 17.01 23.70
C LEU A 217 -0.40 15.51 23.75
N CYS A 218 0.28 14.73 24.61
CA CYS A 218 -0.05 13.32 24.79
C CYS A 218 -1.44 13.13 25.42
N GLN A 219 -1.81 13.94 26.42
CA GLN A 219 -3.14 13.92 27.05
C GLN A 219 -4.24 14.16 26.02
N LEU A 220 -4.18 15.25 25.25
CA LEU A 220 -5.21 15.54 24.25
C LEU A 220 -5.24 14.47 23.14
N GLY A 221 -4.08 13.98 22.70
CA GLY A 221 -4.01 12.87 21.74
C GLY A 221 -4.71 11.60 22.26
N GLN A 222 -4.52 11.25 23.53
CA GLN A 222 -5.23 10.15 24.19
C GLN A 222 -6.74 10.41 24.32
N GLU A 223 -7.14 11.61 24.75
CA GLU A 223 -8.56 11.99 24.88
C GLU A 223 -9.29 11.93 23.54
N ILE A 224 -8.67 12.41 22.46
CA ILE A 224 -9.19 12.35 21.09
C ILE A 224 -9.36 10.89 20.64
N LEU A 225 -8.35 10.02 20.81
CA LEU A 225 -8.52 8.58 20.52
C LEU A 225 -9.62 7.93 21.37
N ARG A 226 -9.73 8.32 22.65
CA ARG A 226 -10.70 7.77 23.60
C ARG A 226 -12.14 8.12 23.22
N VAL A 227 -12.44 9.35 22.79
CA VAL A 227 -13.81 9.71 22.36
C VAL A 227 -14.20 9.07 21.03
N MET A 228 -13.23 8.83 20.13
CA MET A 228 -13.45 8.10 18.88
C MET A 228 -13.64 6.58 19.09
N HIS A 229 -13.35 6.05 20.28
CA HIS A 229 -13.55 4.63 20.58
C HIS A 229 -15.04 4.23 20.49
N ARG A 230 -15.32 3.13 19.78
CA ARG A 230 -16.65 2.60 19.51
C ARG A 230 -16.59 1.07 19.52
N PRO A 231 -17.39 0.36 20.34
CA PRO A 231 -17.47 -1.10 20.24
C PRO A 231 -18.17 -1.52 18.95
N LEU A 232 -18.00 -2.78 18.51
CA LEU A 232 -18.61 -3.32 17.28
C LEU A 232 -20.15 -3.24 17.36
N GLN A 233 -20.76 -2.39 16.52
CA GLN A 233 -22.22 -2.08 16.55
C GLN A 233 -23.11 -3.04 15.73
N ALA A 234 -22.51 -3.88 14.89
CA ALA A 234 -23.25 -4.73 13.94
C ALA A 234 -22.48 -6.04 13.72
N THR A 235 -23.19 -7.12 13.46
CA THR A 235 -22.60 -8.43 13.15
C THR A 235 -21.79 -8.40 11.85
N LEU A 236 -21.00 -9.45 11.59
CA LEU A 236 -20.32 -9.58 10.31
C LEU A 236 -21.31 -9.72 9.15
N LEU A 237 -22.44 -10.41 9.32
CA LEU A 237 -23.42 -10.61 8.25
C LEU A 237 -24.07 -9.30 7.81
N GLU A 238 -24.35 -8.39 8.76
CA GLU A 238 -24.84 -7.04 8.48
C GLU A 238 -23.79 -6.13 7.84
N ARG A 239 -22.52 -6.55 7.79
CA ARG A 239 -21.40 -5.86 7.13
C ARG A 239 -20.95 -6.53 5.83
N LEU A 240 -21.65 -7.58 5.40
CA LEU A 240 -21.43 -8.29 4.14
C LEU A 240 -22.56 -7.97 3.17
N LEU A 241 -22.27 -7.96 1.88
CA LEU A 241 -23.28 -7.69 0.85
C LEU A 241 -24.27 -8.86 0.78
N ARG A 242 -25.55 -8.55 0.65
CA ARG A 242 -26.61 -9.56 0.48
C ARG A 242 -26.38 -10.35 -0.82
N PRO A 243 -26.69 -11.66 -0.87
CA PRO A 243 -26.68 -12.43 -2.12
C PRO A 243 -27.50 -11.72 -3.21
N GLY A 244 -26.98 -11.69 -4.45
CA GLY A 244 -27.60 -10.97 -5.57
C GLY A 244 -27.28 -9.47 -5.66
N HIS A 245 -26.57 -8.87 -4.69
CA HIS A 245 -26.21 -7.44 -4.76
C HIS A 245 -25.38 -7.11 -6.01
N PRO A 246 -25.67 -6.03 -6.77
CA PRO A 246 -25.04 -5.76 -8.08
C PRO A 246 -23.51 -5.72 -8.08
N LEU A 247 -22.87 -5.28 -6.99
CA LEU A 247 -21.40 -5.29 -6.87
C LEU A 247 -20.80 -6.71 -6.84
N LEU A 248 -21.51 -7.71 -6.30
CA LEU A 248 -21.07 -9.11 -6.32
C LEU A 248 -21.10 -9.67 -7.75
N GLU A 249 -22.17 -9.37 -8.49
CA GLU A 249 -22.31 -9.72 -9.91
C GLU A 249 -21.30 -8.98 -10.80
N THR A 250 -20.97 -7.73 -10.45
CA THR A 250 -19.93 -6.94 -11.14
C THR A 250 -18.54 -7.54 -10.93
N TYR A 251 -18.23 -8.03 -9.72
CA TYR A 251 -16.90 -8.49 -9.31
C TYR A 251 -16.85 -9.99 -8.97
N LYS A 252 -17.44 -10.84 -9.82
CA LYS A 252 -17.47 -12.31 -9.66
C LYS A 252 -16.09 -12.88 -9.33
N GLU A 253 -16.00 -13.53 -8.18
CA GLU A 253 -14.75 -14.04 -7.63
C GLU A 253 -14.26 -15.29 -8.38
N PRO A 254 -12.95 -15.39 -8.70
CA PRO A 254 -12.37 -16.66 -9.10
C PRO A 254 -12.35 -17.63 -7.91
N LYS A 255 -12.75 -18.88 -8.14
CA LYS A 255 -12.78 -19.94 -7.11
C LYS A 255 -11.42 -20.08 -6.37
N PRO A 256 -11.39 -20.34 -5.04
CA PRO A 256 -10.16 -20.41 -4.25
C PRO A 256 -9.11 -21.42 -4.73
N LYS A 257 -8.11 -20.92 -5.46
CA LYS A 257 -6.91 -21.67 -5.85
C LYS A 257 -5.77 -21.32 -4.89
N CYS A 258 -5.16 -22.34 -4.27
CA CYS A 258 -3.90 -22.13 -3.55
C CYS A 258 -2.84 -21.48 -4.45
N PRO A 259 -1.98 -20.59 -3.90
CA PRO A 259 -0.78 -20.17 -4.59
C PRO A 259 0.04 -21.41 -4.96
N ALA A 260 0.38 -21.56 -6.24
CA ALA A 260 1.33 -22.58 -6.66
C ALA A 260 2.65 -22.38 -5.89
N PRO A 261 3.35 -23.45 -5.47
CA PRO A 261 4.63 -23.31 -4.80
C PRO A 261 5.57 -22.50 -5.69
N ARG A 262 6.11 -21.39 -5.16
CA ARG A 262 7.01 -20.52 -5.94
C ARG A 262 8.12 -21.38 -6.53
N PRO A 263 8.36 -21.35 -7.86
CA PRO A 263 9.39 -22.19 -8.46
C PRO A 263 10.72 -21.90 -7.76
N PRO A 264 11.45 -22.94 -7.30
CA PRO A 264 12.65 -22.74 -6.51
C PRO A 264 13.67 -21.94 -7.33
N LYS A 265 14.12 -20.80 -6.78
CA LYS A 265 15.17 -19.98 -7.43
C LYS A 265 16.37 -20.88 -7.68
N LEU A 266 16.76 -21.00 -8.94
CA LEU A 266 17.51 -22.15 -9.48
C LEU A 266 18.99 -22.21 -8.99
N LYS A 267 19.22 -22.54 -7.71
CA LYS A 267 20.56 -22.79 -7.14
C LYS A 267 20.56 -23.95 -6.15
N ARG A 268 21.36 -24.96 -6.50
CA ARG A 268 21.76 -26.17 -5.74
C ARG A 268 20.67 -27.22 -5.48
N ARG A 269 20.93 -28.43 -5.98
CA ARG A 269 20.27 -29.68 -5.56
C ARG A 269 20.68 -29.99 -4.11
N LEU A 270 19.75 -29.83 -3.17
CA LEU A 270 19.63 -30.68 -1.98
C LEU A 270 18.26 -31.37 -2.05
N VAL A 271 18.02 -32.39 -1.22
CA VAL A 271 16.75 -33.13 -1.18
C VAL A 271 15.65 -32.27 -0.57
N VAL A 272 15.03 -31.42 -1.40
CA VAL A 272 13.84 -30.66 -1.03
C VAL A 272 12.63 -31.59 -1.11
N LYS A 273 12.24 -32.19 0.03
CA LYS A 273 10.85 -32.64 0.22
C LYS A 273 9.95 -31.50 -0.24
N THR A 274 9.11 -31.78 -1.24
CA THR A 274 8.33 -30.78 -1.95
C THR A 274 7.40 -30.05 -0.99
N THR A 275 7.01 -28.82 -1.34
CA THR A 275 6.10 -28.03 -0.49
C THR A 275 4.76 -28.76 -0.26
N VAL A 276 4.35 -29.64 -1.20
CA VAL A 276 3.15 -30.48 -1.13
C VAL A 276 3.24 -31.49 0.01
N GLU A 277 4.32 -32.27 0.07
CA GLU A 277 4.56 -33.26 1.13
C GLU A 277 4.63 -32.58 2.51
N LYS A 278 5.30 -31.43 2.59
CA LYS A 278 5.48 -30.72 3.87
C LYS A 278 4.16 -30.28 4.50
N TRP A 279 3.23 -29.72 3.73
CA TRP A 279 1.94 -29.31 4.30
C TRP A 279 1.06 -30.53 4.61
N ARG A 280 1.06 -31.58 3.78
CA ARG A 280 0.28 -32.80 4.01
C ARG A 280 0.71 -33.54 5.28
N CYS A 281 2.01 -33.76 5.50
CA CYS A 281 2.51 -34.41 6.72
C CYS A 281 2.15 -33.62 7.98
N GLU A 282 2.26 -32.30 7.93
CA GLU A 282 1.94 -31.43 9.05
C GLU A 282 0.43 -31.33 9.33
N HIS A 283 -0.41 -31.31 8.29
CA HIS A 283 -1.86 -31.43 8.44
C HIS A 283 -2.29 -32.80 8.98
N LYS A 284 -1.59 -33.88 8.58
CA LYS A 284 -1.79 -35.22 9.15
C LYS A 284 -1.47 -35.22 10.65
N ARG A 285 -0.32 -34.67 11.05
CA ARG A 285 0.09 -34.50 12.46
C ARG A 285 -1.00 -33.78 13.28
N ILE A 286 -1.56 -32.69 12.75
CA ILE A 286 -2.65 -31.96 13.41
C ILE A 286 -3.96 -32.78 13.47
N ARG A 287 -4.31 -33.56 12.45
CA ARG A 287 -5.45 -34.50 12.55
C ARG A 287 -5.23 -35.54 13.64
N GLU A 288 -4.00 -36.01 13.81
CA GLU A 288 -3.64 -37.00 14.83
C GLU A 288 -3.70 -36.39 16.25
N GLU A 289 -3.28 -35.13 16.44
CA GLU A 289 -3.51 -34.36 17.69
C GLU A 289 -5.00 -34.27 18.07
N LEU A 290 -5.89 -34.10 17.08
CA LEU A 290 -7.33 -33.85 17.28
C LEU A 290 -8.16 -35.13 17.42
N ARG A 291 -7.69 -36.26 16.87
CA ARG A 291 -8.41 -37.55 16.88
C ARG A 291 -8.72 -38.08 18.28
N GLY A 292 -7.92 -37.74 19.28
CA GLY A 292 -8.16 -38.12 20.68
C GLY A 292 -9.12 -37.19 21.44
N GLN A 293 -9.68 -36.16 20.80
CA GLN A 293 -10.38 -35.08 21.52
C GLN A 293 -11.90 -35.06 21.31
N ARG A 294 -12.41 -35.26 20.08
CA ARG A 294 -13.85 -35.21 19.74
C ARG A 294 -14.18 -36.02 18.48
N GLU A 295 -15.39 -36.56 18.39
CA GLU A 295 -15.94 -37.21 17.18
C GLU A 295 -15.91 -36.27 15.97
N ALA A 296 -15.65 -36.81 14.78
CA ALA A 296 -15.51 -36.01 13.57
C ALA A 296 -16.87 -35.48 13.07
N GLN A 297 -16.99 -34.17 12.88
CA GLN A 297 -18.17 -33.53 12.31
C GLN A 297 -17.75 -32.76 11.05
N CYS A 298 -18.29 -33.15 9.89
CA CYS A 298 -18.04 -32.44 8.64
C CYS A 298 -18.67 -31.04 8.71
N LEU A 299 -17.97 -30.02 8.20
CA LEU A 299 -18.59 -28.72 7.95
C LEU A 299 -19.25 -28.73 6.57
N ASP A 300 -20.56 -28.44 6.50
CA ASP A 300 -21.27 -28.28 5.23
C ASP A 300 -20.91 -26.95 4.55
N ALA A 301 -19.70 -26.92 3.97
CA ALA A 301 -19.10 -25.77 3.32
C ALA A 301 -19.06 -25.96 1.80
N ASN A 302 -19.58 -24.98 1.06
CA ASN A 302 -19.45 -24.98 -0.40
C ASN A 302 -17.98 -24.75 -0.81
N THR A 303 -17.28 -25.87 -1.04
CA THR A 303 -15.85 -25.92 -1.36
C THR A 303 -15.60 -26.34 -2.82
N ASP A 304 -16.57 -26.17 -3.72
CA ASP A 304 -16.47 -26.69 -5.08
C ASP A 304 -15.40 -25.99 -5.91
N GLY A 305 -14.49 -26.78 -6.49
CA GLY A 305 -13.33 -26.28 -7.23
C GLY A 305 -12.27 -25.58 -6.35
N TRP A 306 -12.37 -25.67 -5.02
CA TRP A 306 -11.29 -25.28 -4.12
C TRP A 306 -10.16 -26.33 -4.18
N SER A 307 -8.92 -25.87 -4.07
CA SER A 307 -7.76 -26.75 -3.87
C SER A 307 -7.82 -27.50 -2.54
N GLU A 308 -7.44 -28.79 -2.56
CA GLU A 308 -7.28 -29.71 -1.41
C GLU A 308 -6.83 -29.01 -0.11
N ARG A 309 -5.65 -28.37 -0.11
CA ARG A 309 -5.07 -27.68 1.06
C ARG A 309 -6.02 -26.64 1.69
N ALA A 310 -6.84 -25.94 0.89
CA ALA A 310 -7.78 -24.94 1.40
C ALA A 310 -9.00 -25.58 2.07
N LYS A 311 -9.49 -26.71 1.54
CA LYS A 311 -10.52 -27.54 2.22
C LYS A 311 -9.97 -28.07 3.55
N ASP A 312 -8.74 -28.57 3.51
CA ASP A 312 -7.99 -29.08 4.65
C ASP A 312 -7.80 -28.04 5.77
N VAL A 313 -7.42 -26.81 5.43
CA VAL A 313 -7.29 -25.70 6.41
C VAL A 313 -8.65 -25.36 7.03
N LEU A 314 -9.73 -25.37 6.25
CA LEU A 314 -11.07 -25.08 6.76
C LEU A 314 -11.57 -26.18 7.71
N GLN A 315 -11.46 -27.46 7.33
CA GLN A 315 -11.88 -28.57 8.19
C GLN A 315 -11.04 -28.65 9.47
N LEU A 316 -9.70 -28.48 9.38
CA LEU A 316 -8.84 -28.47 10.58
C LEU A 316 -9.15 -27.31 11.55
N ALA A 317 -9.59 -26.16 11.03
CA ALA A 317 -10.06 -25.05 11.85
C ALA A 317 -11.43 -25.34 12.47
N TRP A 318 -12.33 -26.00 11.73
CA TRP A 318 -13.63 -26.43 12.23
C TRP A 318 -13.48 -27.48 13.34
N ASP A 319 -12.72 -28.54 13.11
CA ASP A 319 -12.45 -29.62 14.07
C ASP A 319 -11.95 -29.06 15.42
N ARG A 320 -11.07 -28.06 15.37
CA ARG A 320 -10.47 -27.35 16.53
C ARG A 320 -11.43 -26.44 17.29
N HIS A 321 -12.48 -25.91 16.66
CA HIS A 321 -13.22 -24.77 17.23
C HIS A 321 -14.75 -24.93 17.23
N ARG A 322 -15.34 -25.50 16.17
CA ARG A 322 -16.80 -25.71 15.99
C ARG A 322 -17.66 -24.48 16.33
N LYS A 323 -17.21 -23.29 15.93
CA LYS A 323 -17.96 -22.04 16.11
C LYS A 323 -18.55 -21.56 14.80
N SER A 324 -19.87 -21.34 14.78
CA SER A 324 -20.62 -20.86 13.62
C SER A 324 -20.22 -19.44 13.18
N ASP A 325 -19.68 -18.62 14.08
CA ASP A 325 -19.17 -17.28 13.81
C ASP A 325 -17.72 -17.24 13.27
N MET A 326 -17.09 -18.41 13.09
CA MET A 326 -15.67 -18.51 12.73
C MET A 326 -15.37 -17.91 11.36
N CYS A 327 -14.31 -17.10 11.32
CA CYS A 327 -13.72 -16.55 10.10
C CYS A 327 -12.22 -16.90 10.00
N ILE A 328 -11.78 -17.35 8.83
CA ILE A 328 -10.40 -17.85 8.60
C ILE A 328 -9.88 -17.50 7.21
N ASP A 329 -8.63 -17.05 7.12
CA ASP A 329 -7.92 -16.91 5.84
C ASP A 329 -7.39 -18.27 5.35
N VAL A 330 -8.12 -18.91 4.42
CA VAL A 330 -7.76 -20.20 3.81
C VAL A 330 -6.68 -20.07 2.73
N SER A 331 -6.19 -18.85 2.45
CA SER A 331 -5.00 -18.67 1.60
C SER A 331 -3.71 -19.09 2.31
N GLN A 332 -3.64 -18.94 3.64
CA GLN A 332 -2.50 -19.36 4.47
C GLN A 332 -2.56 -20.86 4.81
N SER A 333 -1.51 -21.42 5.43
CA SER A 333 -1.58 -22.77 6.05
C SER A 333 -2.04 -22.65 7.49
N ILE A 334 -2.62 -23.70 8.08
CA ILE A 334 -3.31 -23.65 9.39
C ILE A 334 -2.47 -23.09 10.56
N GLN A 335 -1.13 -23.16 10.51
CA GLN A 335 -0.20 -22.55 11.49
C GLN A 335 -0.05 -21.02 11.35
N ARG A 336 -0.42 -20.46 10.19
CA ARG A 336 -0.27 -19.05 9.82
C ARG A 336 -1.62 -18.37 9.52
N SER A 337 -2.66 -19.16 9.24
CA SER A 337 -4.05 -18.72 9.16
C SER A 337 -4.48 -18.16 10.51
N LYS A 338 -4.63 -16.84 10.60
CA LYS A 338 -5.31 -16.24 11.76
C LYS A 338 -6.81 -16.59 11.66
N ILE A 339 -7.33 -17.13 12.76
CA ILE A 339 -8.75 -17.44 12.95
C ILE A 339 -9.35 -16.30 13.79
N SER A 340 -10.63 -16.02 13.61
CA SER A 340 -11.35 -15.00 14.37
C SER A 340 -12.81 -15.42 14.60
N PHE A 341 -13.40 -14.86 15.65
CA PHE A 341 -14.74 -15.14 16.17
C PHE A 341 -15.35 -13.82 16.67
N GLY A 342 -16.61 -13.81 17.11
CA GLY A 342 -17.29 -12.67 17.71
C GLY A 342 -17.62 -11.56 16.72
N GLY A 343 -17.98 -11.91 15.48
CA GLY A 343 -18.22 -10.93 14.40
C GLY A 343 -16.96 -10.28 13.82
N TYR A 344 -15.76 -10.73 14.21
CA TYR A 344 -14.48 -10.23 13.71
C TYR A 344 -13.88 -11.14 12.63
N ILE A 345 -13.17 -10.53 11.67
CA ILE A 345 -12.36 -11.21 10.65
C ILE A 345 -10.85 -11.00 10.90
N PRO A 346 -9.98 -11.95 10.48
CA PRO A 346 -8.54 -11.78 10.57
C PRO A 346 -8.04 -10.60 9.72
N CYS A 347 -6.83 -10.11 10.03
CA CYS A 347 -6.17 -9.05 9.25
C CYS A 347 -6.13 -9.40 7.76
N ILE A 348 -6.77 -8.58 6.92
CA ILE A 348 -6.74 -8.71 5.47
C ILE A 348 -5.29 -8.54 4.99
N THR A 349 -4.75 -9.58 4.35
CA THR A 349 -3.43 -9.57 3.72
C THR A 349 -3.55 -9.48 2.19
N PRO A 350 -2.50 -9.08 1.44
CA PRO A 350 -2.57 -8.94 -0.02
C PRO A 350 -2.85 -10.28 -0.72
N GLY A 351 -4.08 -10.44 -1.21
CA GLY A 351 -4.56 -11.70 -1.79
C GLY A 351 -5.19 -12.69 -0.80
N ALA A 352 -5.56 -12.26 0.40
CA ALA A 352 -6.26 -13.08 1.38
C ALA A 352 -7.56 -13.69 0.82
N CYS A 353 -7.90 -14.87 1.33
CA CYS A 353 -9.12 -15.60 1.00
C CYS A 353 -9.83 -15.94 2.30
N ILE A 354 -10.54 -14.96 2.86
CA ILE A 354 -11.24 -15.11 4.13
C ILE A 354 -12.57 -15.82 3.88
N TYR A 355 -12.74 -16.98 4.48
CA TYR A 355 -14.00 -17.70 4.57
C TYR A 355 -14.71 -17.36 5.88
N SER A 356 -16.04 -17.18 5.83
CA SER A 356 -16.90 -17.02 7.00
C SER A 356 -17.87 -18.19 7.07
N VAL A 357 -17.88 -18.90 8.20
CA VAL A 357 -18.82 -20.00 8.45
C VAL A 357 -20.26 -19.47 8.49
N ALA A 358 -20.51 -18.37 9.20
CA ALA A 358 -21.83 -17.75 9.33
C ALA A 358 -22.44 -17.33 7.97
N ALA A 359 -21.62 -17.01 6.98
CA ALA A 359 -22.08 -16.66 5.62
C ALA A 359 -22.05 -17.85 4.63
N ASN A 360 -21.57 -19.03 5.06
CA ASN A 360 -21.23 -20.21 4.24
C ASN A 360 -20.49 -19.86 2.92
N ARG A 361 -19.59 -18.87 2.96
CA ARG A 361 -18.88 -18.40 1.75
C ARG A 361 -17.57 -17.68 2.03
N VAL A 362 -16.79 -17.53 0.96
CA VAL A 362 -15.66 -16.62 0.89
C VAL A 362 -16.16 -15.17 0.78
N ILE A 363 -15.55 -14.28 1.55
CA ILE A 363 -15.77 -12.83 1.46
C ILE A 363 -15.18 -12.32 0.15
N SER A 364 -16.00 -11.62 -0.66
CA SER A 364 -15.61 -11.11 -1.96
C SER A 364 -14.56 -9.99 -1.87
N SER A 365 -13.90 -9.67 -2.97
CA SER A 365 -12.92 -8.58 -3.02
C SER A 365 -13.51 -7.19 -2.80
N VAL A 366 -14.80 -6.99 -3.12
CA VAL A 366 -15.53 -5.76 -2.81
C VAL A 366 -15.82 -5.67 -1.32
N GLU A 367 -16.32 -6.75 -0.71
CA GLU A 367 -16.57 -6.79 0.74
C GLU A 367 -15.27 -6.66 1.55
N VAL A 368 -14.17 -7.23 1.07
CA VAL A 368 -12.82 -7.04 1.64
C VAL A 368 -12.35 -5.57 1.56
N MET A 369 -12.86 -4.77 0.63
CA MET A 369 -12.60 -3.32 0.56
C MET A 369 -13.58 -2.53 1.46
N LEU A 370 -14.88 -2.85 1.45
CA LEU A 370 -15.89 -2.26 2.35
C LEU A 370 -15.49 -2.46 3.83
N LEU A 371 -15.02 -3.65 4.19
CA LEU A 371 -14.51 -3.97 5.53
C LEU A 371 -13.19 -3.27 5.87
N GLN A 372 -12.46 -2.70 4.91
CA GLN A 372 -11.33 -1.80 5.15
C GLN A 372 -11.77 -0.31 5.23
N GLY A 373 -13.07 -0.04 5.17
CA GLY A 373 -13.68 1.29 5.22
C GLY A 373 -13.76 2.02 3.88
N PHE A 374 -13.53 1.35 2.74
CA PHE A 374 -13.66 1.97 1.42
C PHE A 374 -15.12 1.94 0.93
N PRO A 375 -15.77 3.10 0.69
CA PRO A 375 -17.16 3.16 0.23
C PRO A 375 -17.25 2.87 -1.27
N LEU A 376 -16.88 1.66 -1.72
CA LEU A 376 -16.93 1.25 -3.13
C LEU A 376 -18.35 1.21 -3.74
N HIS A 377 -19.37 1.52 -2.96
CA HIS A 377 -20.77 1.60 -3.34
C HIS A 377 -21.23 3.03 -3.65
N GLU A 378 -20.51 4.06 -3.16
CA GLU A 378 -20.71 5.47 -3.50
C GLU A 378 -20.08 5.85 -4.86
N LEU A 379 -19.35 4.92 -5.48
CA LEU A 379 -18.65 5.15 -6.73
C LEU A 379 -19.60 4.90 -7.91
N GLU A 380 -19.95 5.98 -8.61
CA GLU A 380 -20.81 5.95 -9.82
C GLU A 380 -20.28 4.99 -10.89
N GLU A 381 -18.95 4.96 -11.07
CA GLU A 381 -18.29 4.08 -12.00
C GLU A 381 -17.65 2.86 -11.34
N ARG A 382 -17.64 1.75 -12.09
CA ARG A 382 -16.90 0.54 -11.73
C ARG A 382 -15.39 0.80 -11.74
N VAL A 383 -14.75 0.71 -10.57
CA VAL A 383 -13.29 0.73 -10.41
C VAL A 383 -12.60 -0.21 -11.43
N PRO A 384 -11.70 0.29 -12.31
CA PRO A 384 -11.17 -0.42 -13.49
C PRO A 384 -10.03 -1.41 -13.16
N VAL A 385 -10.22 -2.22 -12.10
CA VAL A 385 -9.26 -3.21 -11.61
C VAL A 385 -9.94 -4.55 -11.34
N SER A 386 -9.18 -5.66 -11.36
CA SER A 386 -9.73 -7.00 -11.13
C SER A 386 -9.89 -7.33 -9.64
N CYS A 387 -10.67 -8.37 -9.32
CA CYS A 387 -10.86 -8.86 -7.94
C CYS A 387 -9.54 -9.21 -7.24
N SER A 388 -8.54 -9.70 -7.99
CA SER A 388 -7.18 -9.96 -7.50
C SER A 388 -6.36 -8.69 -7.25
N ALA A 389 -6.71 -7.57 -7.88
CA ALA A 389 -6.14 -6.25 -7.59
C ALA A 389 -6.83 -5.61 -6.39
N LEU A 390 -8.17 -5.64 -6.29
CA LEU A 390 -8.91 -5.21 -5.09
C LEU A 390 -8.40 -5.92 -3.82
N LYS A 391 -8.21 -7.24 -3.84
CA LYS A 391 -7.62 -7.99 -2.71
C LYS A 391 -6.15 -7.65 -2.41
N LYS A 392 -5.42 -6.97 -3.30
CA LYS A 392 -4.07 -6.44 -3.03
C LYS A 392 -4.13 -5.02 -2.49
N LEU A 393 -5.00 -4.18 -3.06
CA LEU A 393 -5.33 -2.83 -2.59
C LEU A 393 -5.74 -2.86 -1.12
N ALA A 394 -6.79 -3.61 -0.77
CA ALA A 394 -7.26 -3.79 0.61
C ALA A 394 -6.17 -4.32 1.55
N GLY A 395 -5.36 -5.28 1.08
CA GLY A 395 -4.29 -5.89 1.89
C GLY A 395 -3.14 -4.94 2.20
N ASN A 396 -2.74 -4.11 1.22
CA ASN A 396 -1.61 -3.18 1.33
C ASN A 396 -1.98 -1.85 1.98
N SER A 397 -3.19 -1.33 1.79
CA SER A 397 -3.56 0.01 2.26
C SER A 397 -3.84 0.07 3.77
N MET A 398 -3.88 1.28 4.32
CA MET A 398 -4.38 1.55 5.67
C MET A 398 -5.88 1.20 5.74
N HIS A 399 -6.46 1.16 6.95
CA HIS A 399 -7.92 1.14 7.09
C HIS A 399 -8.43 2.58 7.13
N VAL A 400 -9.44 2.93 6.33
CA VAL A 400 -9.88 4.32 6.09
C VAL A 400 -10.18 5.04 7.41
N GLU A 401 -11.08 4.51 8.24
CA GLU A 401 -11.42 5.14 9.54
C GLU A 401 -10.23 5.23 10.52
N ALA A 402 -9.23 4.34 10.40
CA ALA A 402 -8.09 4.33 11.32
C ALA A 402 -7.03 5.38 10.94
N VAL A 403 -6.84 5.64 9.64
CA VAL A 403 -6.05 6.81 9.22
C VAL A 403 -6.82 8.11 9.42
N GLY A 404 -8.15 8.12 9.26
CA GLY A 404 -9.01 9.26 9.63
C GLY A 404 -8.89 9.63 11.11
N ALA A 405 -8.96 8.65 12.01
CA ALA A 405 -8.72 8.87 13.43
C ALA A 405 -7.30 9.42 13.71
N ALA A 406 -6.26 8.93 13.03
CA ALA A 406 -4.91 9.48 13.16
C ALA A 406 -4.78 10.91 12.61
N SER A 407 -5.49 11.25 11.53
CA SER A 407 -5.60 12.62 11.01
C SER A 407 -6.33 13.55 11.98
N LEU A 408 -7.37 13.08 12.67
CA LEU A 408 -8.06 13.86 13.70
C LEU A 408 -7.21 14.07 14.96
N VAL A 409 -6.40 13.09 15.37
CA VAL A 409 -5.36 13.31 16.40
C VAL A 409 -4.40 14.41 15.94
N ALA A 410 -3.89 14.34 14.71
CA ALA A 410 -2.96 15.34 14.19
C ALA A 410 -3.56 16.76 14.17
N LEU A 411 -4.73 16.92 13.53
CA LEU A 411 -5.42 18.21 13.43
C LEU A 411 -5.85 18.76 14.79
N SER A 412 -6.15 17.90 15.78
CA SER A 412 -6.56 18.36 17.10
C SER A 412 -5.42 19.00 17.90
N LEU A 413 -4.18 18.66 17.58
CA LEU A 413 -2.97 19.10 18.28
C LEU A 413 -2.28 20.31 17.63
N LEU A 414 -2.76 20.77 16.48
CA LEU A 414 -2.22 21.90 15.73
C LEU A 414 -3.14 23.12 15.73
N CYS A 415 -2.58 24.33 15.66
CA CYS A 415 -3.29 25.55 15.31
C CYS A 415 -3.83 25.44 13.88
N VAL A 416 -5.15 25.29 13.75
CA VAL A 416 -5.83 25.12 12.46
C VAL A 416 -5.82 26.43 11.68
N ALA A 417 -5.90 27.59 12.36
CA ALA A 417 -5.83 28.89 11.72
C ALA A 417 -4.49 29.11 10.99
N ASP A 418 -3.36 28.78 11.62
CA ASP A 418 -2.03 28.96 11.03
C ASP A 418 -1.66 27.86 10.02
N LEU A 419 -2.14 26.63 10.22
CA LEU A 419 -2.12 25.58 9.20
C LEU A 419 -2.89 25.99 7.93
N ASN A 420 -4.03 26.67 8.09
CA ASN A 420 -4.86 27.20 7.00
C ASN A 420 -4.20 28.39 6.28
N ARG A 421 -3.50 29.27 7.02
CA ARG A 421 -2.71 30.38 6.46
C ARG A 421 -1.48 29.89 5.68
N GLY A 422 -1.07 28.64 5.86
CA GLY A 422 0.19 28.12 5.32
C GLY A 422 1.39 28.74 6.03
N PHE A 423 1.24 29.08 7.32
CA PHE A 423 2.28 29.66 8.16
C PHE A 423 3.54 28.79 8.13
N LYS A 424 4.69 29.46 8.20
CA LYS A 424 6.01 28.91 8.41
C LYS A 424 6.64 29.89 9.40
N GLY A 425 6.87 29.48 10.64
CA GLY A 425 7.43 30.36 11.67
C GLY A 425 8.83 30.87 11.30
N ASP A 426 9.34 31.83 12.07
CA ASP A 426 10.72 32.32 11.91
C ASP A 426 11.70 31.15 12.09
N SER A 427 12.24 30.70 10.95
CA SER A 427 12.87 29.38 10.81
C SER A 427 14.32 29.35 11.31
N SER A 428 14.63 30.13 12.35
CA SER A 428 15.97 30.27 12.92
C SER A 428 16.17 29.50 14.22
N GLU A 429 15.13 29.34 15.05
CA GLU A 429 15.26 28.66 16.35
C GLU A 429 14.67 27.24 16.31
N CYS A 430 13.41 27.10 15.93
CA CYS A 430 12.71 25.80 15.93
C CYS A 430 13.21 24.82 14.86
N ASP A 431 13.88 25.30 13.80
CA ASP A 431 14.47 24.48 12.74
C ASP A 431 15.89 23.96 13.08
N GLU A 432 16.49 24.38 14.20
CA GLU A 432 17.76 23.80 14.69
C GLU A 432 17.56 22.56 15.57
N GLU A 433 16.47 22.48 16.34
CA GLU A 433 16.18 21.36 17.23
C GLU A 433 15.92 20.04 16.48
N GLU A 434 16.49 18.94 16.97
CA GLU A 434 16.24 17.60 16.43
C GLU A 434 14.78 17.14 16.62
N GLY A 435 14.32 16.28 15.70
CA GLY A 435 12.98 15.68 15.79
C GLY A 435 12.86 14.67 16.93
N VAL A 436 11.84 14.83 17.77
CA VAL A 436 11.62 14.00 18.98
C VAL A 436 10.54 12.95 18.72
N LEU A 437 10.78 11.69 19.12
CA LEU A 437 9.78 10.61 19.07
C LEU A 437 9.23 10.33 20.47
N LEU A 438 7.91 10.42 20.65
CA LEU A 438 7.19 10.19 21.90
C LEU A 438 6.21 9.02 21.78
N ASN A 439 6.13 8.16 22.78
CA ASN A 439 5.00 7.26 22.95
C ASN A 439 3.80 8.04 23.49
N MET A 440 2.73 8.17 22.69
CA MET A 440 1.59 9.00 23.05
C MET A 440 0.80 8.46 24.26
N MET A 441 0.96 7.18 24.61
CA MET A 441 0.17 6.52 25.66
C MET A 441 0.72 6.72 27.08
N ASP A 442 2.00 7.04 27.24
CA ASP A 442 2.67 7.25 28.53
C ASP A 442 3.55 8.52 28.55
N GLY A 443 3.68 9.23 27.42
CA GLY A 443 4.51 10.43 27.29
C GLY A 443 6.01 10.15 27.15
N ALA A 444 6.43 8.88 27.13
CA ALA A 444 7.85 8.53 27.17
C ALA A 444 8.58 8.95 25.88
N VAL A 445 9.69 9.69 26.05
CA VAL A 445 10.64 10.01 24.99
C VAL A 445 11.39 8.74 24.59
N VAL A 446 11.36 8.38 23.30
CA VAL A 446 12.16 7.28 22.77
C VAL A 446 13.58 7.76 22.55
N VAL A 447 14.49 7.35 23.43
CA VAL A 447 15.93 7.62 23.28
C VAL A 447 16.45 6.91 22.01
N PRO A 448 17.07 7.62 21.06
CA PRO A 448 17.69 7.00 19.89
C PRO A 448 18.86 6.08 20.26
N VAL A 449 19.08 5.01 19.48
CA VAL A 449 20.28 4.17 19.67
C VAL A 449 21.58 4.97 19.52
N SER A 450 22.61 4.52 20.24
CA SER A 450 23.95 5.14 20.18
C SER A 450 24.55 5.04 18.76
N PRO A 451 25.46 5.96 18.38
CA PRO A 451 26.06 5.97 17.04
C PRO A 451 26.81 4.69 16.65
N GLU A 452 27.35 3.91 17.60
CA GLU A 452 28.02 2.63 17.35
C GLU A 452 27.03 1.52 16.97
N LEU A 453 25.81 1.56 17.53
CA LEU A 453 24.73 0.60 17.29
C LEU A 453 23.90 0.92 16.03
N ARG A 454 24.32 1.91 15.25
CA ARG A 454 23.68 2.32 13.99
C ARG A 454 23.39 1.13 13.06
N PRO A 455 22.17 1.01 12.51
CA PRO A 455 21.85 -0.02 11.52
C PRO A 455 22.83 0.00 10.34
N LYS A 456 23.50 -1.14 10.08
CA LYS A 456 24.53 -1.28 9.02
C LYS A 456 23.89 -1.34 7.63
N ILE A 457 23.37 -0.20 7.17
CA ILE A 457 22.79 -0.05 5.84
C ILE A 457 23.87 -0.29 4.79
N LYS A 458 23.73 -1.38 4.03
CA LYS A 458 24.52 -1.60 2.82
C LYS A 458 24.05 -0.65 1.72
N GLU A 459 24.64 0.55 1.68
CA GLU A 459 24.52 1.45 0.54
C GLU A 459 24.83 0.69 -0.76
N SER A 460 23.83 0.57 -1.62
CA SER A 460 24.07 0.14 -2.99
C SER A 460 24.88 1.24 -3.66
N LYS A 461 26.19 1.01 -3.82
CA LYS A 461 27.13 1.97 -4.44
C LYS A 461 26.84 2.14 -5.94
N ASN A 462 25.70 2.75 -6.26
CA ASN A 462 25.33 3.35 -7.53
C ASN A 462 26.18 4.61 -7.79
N ARG A 463 27.49 4.51 -7.57
CA ARG A 463 28.47 5.51 -7.99
C ARG A 463 28.34 5.59 -9.51
N VAL A 464 27.80 6.70 -10.01
CA VAL A 464 27.58 6.97 -11.44
C VAL A 464 28.94 7.21 -12.12
N LYS A 465 29.75 6.14 -12.21
CA LYS A 465 30.94 6.12 -13.07
C LYS A 465 30.45 6.19 -14.50
N SER A 466 30.64 7.36 -15.10
CA SER A 466 30.17 7.75 -16.44
C SER A 466 30.51 6.71 -17.51
N LYS A 467 29.54 5.84 -17.86
CA LYS A 467 29.72 4.76 -18.85
C LYS A 467 29.96 5.25 -20.30
N LYS A 468 30.07 6.56 -20.54
CA LYS A 468 30.35 7.18 -21.86
C LYS A 468 31.75 6.82 -22.42
N SER A 469 32.76 6.56 -21.58
CA SER A 469 34.13 6.26 -22.06
C SER A 469 34.32 4.79 -22.47
N LYS A 470 34.19 3.84 -21.54
CA LYS A 470 34.50 2.41 -21.79
C LYS A 470 33.62 1.75 -22.86
N GLY A 471 32.39 2.24 -23.07
CA GLY A 471 31.50 1.75 -24.13
C GLY A 471 31.99 2.02 -25.56
N ARG A 472 32.64 3.16 -25.80
CA ARG A 472 33.18 3.52 -27.14
C ARG A 472 34.34 2.61 -27.54
N ALA A 473 35.29 2.36 -26.64
CA ALA A 473 36.44 1.47 -26.89
C ALA A 473 36.01 0.02 -27.21
N ALA A 474 35.01 -0.50 -26.49
CA ALA A 474 34.46 -1.84 -26.75
C ALA A 474 33.77 -1.93 -28.12
N LYS A 475 32.90 -0.97 -28.47
CA LYS A 475 32.27 -0.92 -29.81
C LYS A 475 33.28 -0.71 -30.95
N ALA A 476 34.37 0.01 -30.71
CA ALA A 476 35.47 0.17 -31.68
C ALA A 476 36.20 -1.16 -31.94
N LYS A 477 36.69 -1.85 -30.90
CA LYS A 477 37.34 -3.17 -31.06
C LYS A 477 36.41 -4.22 -31.67
N ALA A 478 35.11 -4.18 -31.37
CA ALA A 478 34.10 -5.03 -32.01
C ALA A 478 33.93 -4.73 -33.51
N LYS A 479 33.77 -3.47 -33.92
CA LYS A 479 33.68 -3.08 -35.34
C LYS A 479 34.98 -3.42 -36.11
N ALA A 480 36.15 -3.32 -35.47
CA ALA A 480 37.43 -3.71 -36.06
C ALA A 480 37.49 -5.23 -36.34
N LYS A 481 37.21 -6.08 -35.34
CA LYS A 481 37.15 -7.55 -35.54
C LYS A 481 36.09 -7.95 -36.59
N ALA A 482 34.94 -7.29 -36.63
CA ALA A 482 33.91 -7.54 -37.64
C ALA A 482 34.39 -7.21 -39.07
N LYS A 483 35.05 -6.05 -39.29
CA LYS A 483 35.63 -5.69 -40.60
C LYS A 483 36.75 -6.65 -41.04
N ALA A 484 37.58 -7.13 -40.10
CA ALA A 484 38.61 -8.13 -40.39
C ALA A 484 37.99 -9.48 -40.84
N GLY A 485 37.02 -10.01 -40.09
CA GLY A 485 36.33 -11.24 -40.44
C GLY A 485 35.57 -11.17 -41.77
N ALA A 486 35.00 -10.01 -42.12
CA ALA A 486 34.36 -9.78 -43.40
C ALA A 486 35.36 -9.83 -44.58
N LYS A 487 36.52 -9.17 -44.47
CA LYS A 487 37.58 -9.22 -45.50
C LYS A 487 38.12 -10.65 -45.69
N ALA A 488 38.25 -11.43 -44.61
CA ALA A 488 38.66 -12.83 -44.69
C ALA A 488 37.64 -13.71 -45.44
N LYS A 489 36.35 -13.62 -45.08
CA LYS A 489 35.28 -14.39 -45.76
C LYS A 489 35.09 -13.98 -47.24
N ALA A 490 35.34 -12.72 -47.59
CA ALA A 490 35.32 -12.27 -48.99
C ALA A 490 36.41 -12.94 -49.85
N LYS A 491 37.68 -12.94 -49.39
CA LYS A 491 38.78 -13.62 -50.11
C LYS A 491 38.55 -15.12 -50.24
N ALA A 492 37.99 -15.78 -49.23
CA ALA A 492 37.66 -17.20 -49.28
C ALA A 492 36.58 -17.55 -50.33
N ARG A 493 35.57 -16.69 -50.51
CA ARG A 493 34.47 -16.94 -51.46
C ARG A 493 34.91 -16.81 -52.93
N HIS A 494 35.85 -15.91 -53.23
CA HIS A 494 36.39 -15.74 -54.59
C HIS A 494 37.24 -16.94 -55.06
N LYS A 495 37.88 -17.69 -54.16
CA LYS A 495 38.71 -18.86 -54.53
C LYS A 495 37.91 -20.15 -54.81
N LYS A 496 36.58 -20.13 -54.67
CA LYS A 496 35.71 -21.33 -54.85
C LYS A 496 34.75 -21.25 -56.05
N ILE A 497 34.84 -20.23 -56.90
CA ILE A 497 34.02 -20.07 -58.13
C ILE A 497 34.96 -20.08 -59.36
N LYS A 498 35.63 -21.21 -59.60
CA LYS A 498 36.48 -21.43 -60.79
C LYS A 498 36.55 -22.90 -61.29
N ARG A 499 35.59 -23.75 -60.91
CA ARG A 499 35.41 -25.14 -61.41
C ARG A 499 33.91 -25.49 -61.41
N GLY A 500 33.37 -25.95 -62.56
CA GLY A 500 31.92 -26.20 -62.81
C GLY A 500 31.13 -24.89 -62.98
N SER A 501 30.32 -24.60 -64.01
CA SER A 501 29.70 -25.35 -65.13
C SER A 501 28.74 -26.49 -64.70
N LYS A 502 27.57 -26.70 -65.33
CA LYS A 502 27.04 -26.18 -66.62
C LYS A 502 25.61 -25.57 -66.55
N SER A 503 25.27 -24.82 -67.59
CA SER A 503 23.95 -24.43 -68.17
C SER A 503 22.60 -24.90 -67.56
N VAL A 504 21.69 -23.95 -67.33
CA VAL A 504 20.33 -23.83 -67.96
C VAL A 504 19.97 -22.33 -68.08
N GLN A 505 19.20 -21.93 -69.11
CA GLN A 505 18.69 -20.57 -69.36
C GLN A 505 17.42 -20.64 -70.26
N PRO A 506 16.60 -19.58 -70.45
CA PRO A 506 15.83 -18.83 -69.44
C PRO A 506 14.32 -18.69 -69.80
N LYS A 507 13.47 -18.19 -68.88
CA LYS A 507 12.22 -17.46 -69.21
C LYS A 507 12.04 -16.22 -68.32
N THR A 508 11.10 -15.33 -68.67
CA THR A 508 11.24 -13.86 -68.55
C THR A 508 10.13 -13.14 -67.76
N LEU A 509 10.18 -11.79 -67.78
CA LEU A 509 9.25 -10.74 -67.25
C LEU A 509 9.70 -10.14 -65.88
N LYS A 510 9.86 -8.82 -65.65
CA LYS A 510 9.14 -7.55 -66.00
C LYS A 510 7.77 -7.43 -65.31
N THR A 511 7.38 -6.36 -64.58
CA THR A 511 8.06 -5.16 -64.00
C THR A 511 7.54 -4.98 -62.54
N SER A 512 7.34 -3.87 -61.81
CA SER A 512 7.31 -2.38 -61.92
C SER A 512 7.66 -1.79 -60.51
N LYS A 513 7.95 -0.51 -60.18
CA LYS A 513 7.60 0.87 -60.63
C LYS A 513 6.13 1.30 -60.38
N VAL A 514 5.77 2.48 -59.81
CA VAL A 514 6.28 3.38 -58.71
C VAL A 514 5.05 4.22 -58.24
N TRP A 515 4.92 4.72 -56.99
CA TRP A 515 4.57 6.14 -56.63
C TRP A 515 4.39 6.45 -55.12
N LEU A 516 4.11 7.71 -54.78
CA LEU A 516 4.21 8.35 -53.45
C LEU A 516 3.07 9.40 -53.22
N LYS A 517 2.91 9.91 -51.99
CA LYS A 517 2.06 11.06 -51.56
C LYS A 517 0.51 10.92 -51.65
N LYS A 518 -0.17 10.98 -50.50
CA LYS A 518 -1.15 12.04 -50.14
C LYS A 518 -1.76 11.79 -48.75
N LYS A 519 -1.73 12.81 -47.88
CA LYS A 519 -2.91 13.43 -47.22
C LYS A 519 -2.49 14.50 -46.20
N SER A 520 -2.99 15.70 -46.40
CA SER A 520 -3.14 16.75 -45.39
C SER A 520 -4.64 16.99 -45.18
N GLN A 521 -4.99 17.69 -44.09
CA GLN A 521 -6.35 18.13 -43.72
C GLN A 521 -7.41 17.03 -43.46
N LEU A 522 -7.82 16.94 -42.19
CA LEU A 522 -9.21 17.18 -41.79
C LEU A 522 -9.20 17.89 -40.41
N LYS A 523 -10.25 18.64 -40.06
CA LYS A 523 -10.34 19.41 -38.81
C LYS A 523 -11.14 18.66 -37.72
N ARG A 524 -10.97 19.15 -36.48
CA ARG A 524 -11.67 18.84 -35.22
C ARG A 524 -13.11 18.28 -35.34
N SER A 525 -13.38 17.28 -34.51
CA SER A 525 -14.56 17.23 -33.63
C SER A 525 -14.10 16.74 -32.25
N ASP A 526 -14.83 17.06 -31.18
CA ASP A 526 -14.34 16.95 -29.80
C ASP A 526 -14.76 15.67 -29.07
N SER A 527 -13.83 15.13 -28.28
CA SER A 527 -14.07 14.38 -27.03
C SER A 527 -12.72 14.05 -26.36
N GLY A 528 -12.61 14.28 -25.05
CA GLY A 528 -11.33 14.15 -24.31
C GLY A 528 -10.73 12.74 -24.29
N TRP A 529 -11.57 11.71 -24.49
CA TRP A 529 -11.22 10.30 -24.42
C TRP A 529 -10.13 9.86 -25.42
N GLY A 530 -10.13 10.42 -26.63
CA GLY A 530 -9.30 9.90 -27.74
C GLY A 530 -7.78 10.00 -27.51
N ARG A 531 -7.30 10.95 -26.69
CA ARG A 531 -5.86 11.23 -26.55
C ARG A 531 -5.16 10.42 -25.45
N ARG A 532 -5.80 10.12 -24.31
CA ARG A 532 -5.17 9.34 -23.21
C ARG A 532 -4.87 7.89 -23.64
N MET A 533 -5.68 7.28 -24.51
CA MET A 533 -5.44 5.94 -25.09
C MET A 533 -4.14 5.83 -25.91
N ALA A 534 -3.66 6.91 -26.54
CA ALA A 534 -2.48 6.87 -27.41
C ALA A 534 -1.16 6.61 -26.65
N LEU A 535 -1.01 7.20 -25.46
CA LEU A 535 0.12 6.93 -24.55
C LEU A 535 0.10 5.49 -24.01
N HIS A 536 -1.09 4.90 -23.88
CA HIS A 536 -1.27 3.62 -23.20
C HIS A 536 -0.75 2.41 -24.00
N ARG A 537 -0.48 2.54 -25.31
CA ARG A 537 0.17 1.50 -26.13
C ARG A 537 1.70 1.47 -26.04
N ALA A 538 2.34 2.50 -25.48
CA ALA A 538 3.80 2.57 -25.40
C ALA A 538 4.43 1.64 -24.33
N TYR A 539 3.64 1.19 -23.36
CA TYR A 539 4.09 0.44 -22.18
C TYR A 539 3.81 -1.08 -22.21
N SER A 540 3.46 -1.64 -23.38
CA SER A 540 3.14 -3.07 -23.53
C SER A 540 4.30 -3.95 -24.03
N VAL A 541 5.52 -3.42 -24.10
CA VAL A 541 6.74 -4.18 -24.45
C VAL A 541 7.93 -3.73 -23.59
N TYR A 542 8.02 -4.26 -22.35
CA TYR A 542 9.24 -4.80 -21.73
C TYR A 542 8.98 -5.35 -20.31
#